data_AF-W7Y2S0-F1
#
_entry.id   AF-W7Y2S0-F1
#
_cell.length_a   1.000
_cell.length_b   1.000
_cell.length_c   1.000
_cell.angle_alpha   90.00
_cell.angle_beta   90.00
_cell.angle_gamma   90.00
#
_symmetry.space_group_name_H-M   'P 1'
#
loop_
_entity.id
_entity.type
_entity.pdbx_description
1 polymer ?
#
loop_
_entity_poly.entity_id
_entity_poly.type
_entity_poly.pdbx_seq_one_letter_code
_entity_poly.pdbx_strand_id
1 'polypeptide(L)'
;METFASLKKDEKDLQPLLKKESRSYFNHFVAQAFDFSGLMQDLSFHISSYTKDAKRSIKQQHQSKALEWMKETEPLRKVADSFRVEVNRIINTDHVNYLPHLLERVNKAAGYFEPLIKSIHDHIRTLCNEIKGVKGAKTYHSELIDLSNLYYGQLQMIYKAQTLIKTAIDGTEFDRNTIKKPDFTESRENITPKKKLPKEKKEKKEDTKQISYQLYKDGQSIKEIAKKRSLTESTIEGHLAHFVQLGELNVLDFIGQGKLAMIEKTIHKLDTFALTPLKKELGKEFSYGELRLAVAYMISQKV
;
A
#
# COMPACT_ATOMS: atom_id res chain seq x y z
N MET A 1 -24.10 -24.38 -30.56
CA MET A 1 -23.76 -24.74 -29.17
C MET A 1 -22.52 -25.65 -29.07
N GLU A 2 -21.81 -25.95 -30.16
CA GLU A 2 -20.68 -26.90 -30.15
C GLU A 2 -19.29 -26.26 -29.95
N THR A 3 -19.18 -24.94 -29.83
CA THR A 3 -17.89 -24.24 -29.73
C THR A 3 -17.35 -24.08 -28.30
N PHE A 4 -18.09 -24.50 -27.26
CA PHE A 4 -17.63 -24.44 -25.87
C PHE A 4 -17.03 -25.77 -25.37
N ALA A 5 -17.35 -26.90 -26.01
CA ALA A 5 -16.88 -28.22 -25.61
C ALA A 5 -15.44 -28.52 -26.04
N SER A 6 -14.91 -27.80 -27.05
CA SER A 6 -13.55 -27.99 -27.57
C SER A 6 -12.46 -27.22 -26.80
N LEU A 7 -12.82 -26.51 -25.72
CA LEU A 7 -11.89 -25.79 -24.83
C LEU A 7 -11.72 -26.47 -23.45
N LYS A 8 -12.35 -27.63 -23.23
CA LYS A 8 -12.11 -28.44 -22.04
C LYS A 8 -10.73 -29.07 -22.16
N LYS A 9 -9.73 -28.46 -21.52
CA LYS A 9 -8.45 -29.14 -21.27
C LYS A 9 -8.73 -30.42 -20.48
N ASP A 10 -8.16 -31.54 -20.90
CA ASP A 10 -8.30 -32.81 -20.21
C ASP A 10 -7.67 -32.75 -18.81
N GLU A 11 -8.14 -33.58 -17.88
CA GLU A 11 -7.62 -33.66 -16.50
C GLU A 11 -6.09 -33.88 -16.45
N LYS A 12 -5.57 -34.60 -17.47
CA LYS A 12 -4.13 -34.85 -17.67
C LYS A 12 -3.33 -33.58 -18.01
N ASP A 13 -3.96 -32.59 -18.63
CA ASP A 13 -3.35 -31.29 -18.94
C ASP A 13 -3.57 -30.26 -17.82
N LEU A 14 -4.64 -30.45 -17.02
CA LEU A 14 -4.98 -29.57 -15.90
C LEU A 14 -4.04 -29.75 -14.70
N GLN A 15 -3.61 -30.97 -14.39
CA GLN A 15 -2.74 -31.22 -13.23
C GLN A 15 -1.33 -30.57 -13.36
N PRO A 16 -0.60 -30.73 -14.49
CA PRO A 16 0.68 -30.05 -14.69
C PRO A 16 0.54 -28.52 -14.75
N LEU A 17 -0.54 -28.03 -15.39
CA LEU A 17 -0.85 -26.61 -15.45
C LEU A 17 -1.14 -26.03 -14.07
N LEU A 18 -1.98 -26.69 -13.27
CA LEU A 18 -2.29 -26.31 -11.89
C LEU A 18 -1.02 -26.27 -11.03
N LYS A 19 -0.13 -27.25 -11.19
CA LYS A 19 1.17 -27.28 -10.49
C LYS A 19 2.08 -26.11 -10.90
N LYS A 20 2.12 -25.78 -12.19
CA LYS A 20 2.87 -24.64 -12.73
C LYS A 20 2.30 -23.30 -12.24
N GLU A 21 0.98 -23.11 -12.33
CA GLU A 21 0.29 -21.89 -11.90
C GLU A 21 0.37 -21.70 -10.37
N SER A 22 0.25 -22.79 -9.61
CA SER A 22 0.43 -22.76 -8.14
C SER A 22 1.85 -22.36 -7.75
N ARG A 23 2.86 -22.86 -8.48
CA ARG A 23 4.26 -22.45 -8.29
C ARG A 23 4.47 -20.98 -8.65
N SER A 24 3.86 -20.51 -9.74
CA SER A 24 3.93 -19.10 -10.17
C SER A 24 3.31 -18.17 -9.12
N TYR A 25 2.09 -18.46 -8.68
CA TYR A 25 1.41 -17.71 -7.63
C TYR A 25 2.19 -17.72 -6.31
N PHE A 26 2.72 -18.88 -5.91
CA PHE A 26 3.55 -19.02 -4.72
C PHE A 26 4.79 -18.13 -4.78
N ASN A 27 5.56 -18.22 -5.87
CA ASN A 27 6.79 -17.44 -6.06
C ASN A 27 6.50 -15.93 -6.09
N HIS A 28 5.43 -15.54 -6.78
CA HIS A 28 4.96 -14.17 -6.82
C HIS A 28 4.58 -13.66 -5.43
N PHE A 29 3.85 -14.47 -4.65
CA PHE A 29 3.46 -14.11 -3.29
C PHE A 29 4.68 -13.89 -2.38
N VAL A 30 5.70 -14.76 -2.46
CA VAL A 30 6.93 -14.58 -1.65
C VAL A 30 7.62 -13.28 -2.02
N ALA A 31 7.75 -12.94 -3.30
CA ALA A 31 8.33 -11.67 -3.73
C ALA A 31 7.47 -10.45 -3.34
N GLN A 32 6.15 -10.58 -3.32
CA GLN A 32 5.23 -9.53 -2.90
C GLN A 32 5.18 -9.34 -1.38
N ALA A 33 5.48 -10.37 -0.58
CA ALA A 33 5.51 -10.27 0.88
C ALA A 33 6.53 -9.26 1.40
N PHE A 34 7.52 -8.92 0.58
CA PHE A 34 8.54 -7.93 0.85
C PHE A 34 8.36 -6.65 0.03
N ASP A 35 7.21 -6.46 -0.64
CA ASP A 35 6.91 -5.18 -1.30
C ASP A 35 6.30 -4.19 -0.31
N PHE A 36 7.11 -3.21 0.11
CA PHE A 36 6.72 -2.16 1.05
C PHE A 36 6.19 -0.91 0.33
N SER A 37 6.00 -0.96 -1.00
CA SER A 37 5.53 0.18 -1.80
C SER A 37 4.21 0.76 -1.29
N GLY A 38 3.21 -0.10 -1.05
CA GLY A 38 1.89 0.30 -0.55
C GLY A 38 1.97 0.94 0.84
N LEU A 39 2.74 0.34 1.75
CA LEU A 39 2.96 0.90 3.09
C LEU A 39 3.61 2.30 3.00
N MET A 40 4.64 2.45 2.18
CA MET A 40 5.30 3.75 1.95
C MET A 40 4.34 4.79 1.36
N GLN A 41 3.48 4.38 0.44
CA GLN A 41 2.50 5.25 -0.20
C GLN A 41 1.46 5.76 0.82
N ASP A 42 0.89 4.88 1.62
CA ASP A 42 -0.11 5.24 2.62
C ASP A 42 0.48 6.11 3.73
N LEU A 43 1.70 5.82 4.19
CA LEU A 43 2.43 6.66 5.13
C LEU A 43 2.74 8.05 4.53
N SER A 44 3.15 8.10 3.25
CA SER A 44 3.37 9.37 2.54
C SER A 44 2.07 10.17 2.42
N PHE A 45 0.96 9.50 2.12
CA PHE A 45 -0.37 10.13 2.07
C PHE A 45 -0.75 10.71 3.43
N HIS A 46 -0.55 9.94 4.50
CA HIS A 46 -0.76 10.40 5.88
C HIS A 46 0.03 11.67 6.17
N ILE A 47 1.33 11.69 5.88
CA ILE A 47 2.20 12.88 6.07
C ILE A 47 1.75 14.07 5.22
N SER A 48 1.32 13.82 3.98
CA SER A 48 0.85 14.89 3.09
C SER A 48 -0.44 15.55 3.54
N SER A 49 -1.19 14.92 4.46
CA SER A 49 -2.45 15.46 4.99
C SER A 49 -2.25 16.49 6.12
N TYR A 50 -1.01 16.72 6.55
CA TYR A 50 -0.62 17.78 7.48
C TYR A 50 -0.45 19.10 6.74
N THR A 51 -1.57 19.79 6.50
CA THR A 51 -1.68 20.96 5.60
C THR A 51 -1.96 22.27 6.33
N LYS A 52 -2.08 22.25 7.66
CA LYS A 52 -2.54 23.41 8.46
C LYS A 52 -1.58 23.70 9.61
N ASP A 53 -1.72 24.89 10.18
CA ASP A 53 -1.00 25.28 11.38
C ASP A 53 -1.27 24.32 12.56
N ALA A 54 -0.26 24.07 13.38
CA ALA A 54 -0.30 23.13 14.52
C ALA A 54 -1.44 23.43 15.51
N LYS A 55 -1.83 24.70 15.68
CA LYS A 55 -2.90 25.10 16.61
C LYS A 55 -4.30 24.78 16.08
N ARG A 56 -4.45 24.38 14.80
CA ARG A 56 -5.76 24.17 14.16
C ARG A 56 -6.40 22.82 14.50
N SER A 57 -5.62 21.80 14.87
CA SER A 57 -6.15 20.50 15.33
C SER A 57 -5.07 19.66 15.99
N ILE A 58 -5.46 18.71 16.85
CA ILE A 58 -4.57 17.73 17.48
C ILE A 58 -3.66 17.04 16.46
N LYS A 59 -4.22 16.63 15.31
CA LYS A 59 -3.44 16.02 14.23
C LYS A 59 -2.22 16.84 13.83
N GLN A 60 -2.39 18.15 13.57
CA GLN A 60 -1.30 18.98 13.06
C GLN A 60 -0.11 19.11 14.04
N GLN A 61 -0.33 18.86 15.34
CA GLN A 61 0.72 18.90 16.36
C GLN A 61 1.69 17.71 16.26
N HIS A 62 1.32 16.65 15.53
CA HIS A 62 2.07 15.40 15.46
C HIS A 62 2.75 15.16 14.11
N GLN A 63 2.97 16.22 13.32
CA GLN A 63 3.64 16.10 12.02
C GLN A 63 5.07 15.55 12.14
N SER A 64 5.81 15.98 13.17
CA SER A 64 7.18 15.51 13.42
C SER A 64 7.22 13.99 13.67
N LYS A 65 6.31 13.46 14.50
CA LYS A 65 6.19 12.02 14.74
C LYS A 65 5.95 11.25 13.43
N ALA A 66 5.08 11.75 12.55
CA ALA A 66 4.81 11.12 11.26
C ALA A 66 6.03 11.11 10.32
N LEU A 67 6.83 12.19 10.33
CA LEU A 67 8.09 12.26 9.58
C LEU A 67 9.16 11.32 10.14
N GLU A 68 9.21 11.13 11.46
CA GLU A 68 10.08 10.15 12.12
C GLU A 68 9.75 8.72 11.68
N TRP A 69 8.46 8.34 11.66
CA TRP A 69 8.05 7.02 11.16
C TRP A 69 8.46 6.80 9.70
N MET A 70 8.37 7.82 8.85
CA MET A 70 8.86 7.72 7.47
C MET A 70 10.37 7.51 7.42
N LYS A 71 11.13 8.26 8.22
CA LYS A 71 12.59 8.12 8.32
C LYS A 71 13.01 6.72 8.80
N GLU A 72 12.23 6.11 9.70
CA GLU A 72 12.46 4.73 10.16
C GLU A 72 12.02 3.68 9.13
N THR A 73 11.00 3.97 8.33
CA THR A 73 10.44 3.02 7.34
C THR A 73 11.24 2.99 6.03
N GLU A 74 11.80 4.12 5.59
CA GLU A 74 12.52 4.20 4.30
C GLU A 74 13.73 3.25 4.21
N PRO A 75 14.58 3.07 5.23
CA PRO A 75 15.63 2.06 5.22
C PRO A 75 15.10 0.64 5.07
N LEU A 76 13.96 0.32 5.72
CA LEU A 76 13.32 -0.99 5.59
C LEU A 76 12.92 -1.26 4.14
N ARG A 77 12.34 -0.26 3.46
CA ARG A 77 11.98 -0.36 2.04
C ARG A 77 13.20 -0.68 1.16
N LYS A 78 14.34 -0.02 1.37
CA LYS A 78 15.56 -0.24 0.58
C LYS A 78 16.11 -1.67 0.75
N VAL A 79 16.14 -2.16 1.98
CA VAL A 79 16.55 -3.53 2.28
C VAL A 79 15.57 -4.54 1.66
N ALA A 80 14.27 -4.27 1.78
CA ALA A 80 13.22 -5.09 1.20
C ALA A 80 13.32 -5.18 -0.34
N ASP A 81 13.60 -4.07 -1.03
CA ASP A 81 13.78 -4.07 -2.49
C ASP A 81 14.99 -4.89 -2.92
N SER A 82 16.11 -4.75 -2.22
CA SER A 82 17.31 -5.57 -2.47
C SER A 82 17.01 -7.06 -2.23
N PHE A 83 16.28 -7.37 -1.17
CA PHE A 83 15.87 -8.73 -0.84
C PHE A 83 14.92 -9.32 -1.90
N ARG A 84 14.01 -8.54 -2.47
CA ARG A 84 13.12 -8.99 -3.56
C ARG A 84 13.91 -9.39 -4.80
N VAL A 85 14.97 -8.66 -5.15
CA VAL A 85 15.88 -9.04 -6.24
C VAL A 85 16.56 -10.37 -5.94
N GLU A 86 17.03 -10.56 -4.71
CA GLU A 86 17.61 -11.84 -4.27
C GLU A 86 16.61 -13.00 -4.34
N VAL A 87 15.39 -12.81 -3.84
CA VAL A 87 14.29 -13.79 -3.90
C VAL A 87 14.01 -14.20 -5.34
N ASN A 88 13.85 -13.23 -6.24
CA ASN A 88 13.61 -13.50 -7.66
C ASN A 88 14.77 -14.26 -8.30
N ARG A 89 16.02 -13.94 -7.93
CA ARG A 89 17.19 -14.68 -8.40
C ARG A 89 17.14 -16.14 -7.94
N ILE A 90 16.94 -16.40 -6.65
CA ILE A 90 16.85 -17.76 -6.08
C ILE A 90 15.76 -18.57 -6.79
N ILE A 91 14.58 -17.98 -6.96
CA ILE A 91 13.44 -18.62 -7.63
C ILE A 91 13.77 -19.03 -9.07
N ASN A 92 14.56 -18.22 -9.79
CA ASN A 92 14.83 -18.41 -11.20
C ASN A 92 16.11 -19.23 -11.49
N THR A 93 17.04 -19.38 -10.53
CA THR A 93 18.35 -20.01 -10.79
C THR A 93 18.62 -21.31 -10.01
N ASP A 94 17.90 -21.60 -8.92
CA ASP A 94 18.27 -22.67 -7.97
C ASP A 94 17.34 -23.91 -8.07
N HIS A 95 17.25 -24.51 -9.25
CA HIS A 95 16.15 -25.44 -9.59
C HIS A 95 15.94 -26.66 -8.67
N VAL A 96 16.97 -27.13 -7.94
CA VAL A 96 16.85 -28.32 -7.07
C VAL A 96 16.66 -27.94 -5.60
N ASN A 97 17.33 -26.90 -5.11
CA ASN A 97 17.36 -26.54 -3.69
C ASN A 97 16.80 -25.15 -3.39
N TYR A 98 16.11 -24.50 -4.35
CA TYR A 98 15.63 -23.13 -4.12
C TYR A 98 14.67 -23.02 -2.94
N LEU A 99 13.84 -24.03 -2.63
CA LEU A 99 12.87 -23.92 -1.54
C LEU A 99 13.54 -23.88 -0.15
N PRO A 100 14.41 -24.84 0.23
CA PRO A 100 15.20 -24.73 1.47
C PRO A 100 16.02 -23.45 1.56
N HIS A 101 16.71 -23.08 0.47
CA HIS A 101 17.51 -21.86 0.43
C HIS A 101 16.65 -20.59 0.60
N LEU A 102 15.51 -20.52 -0.10
CA LEU A 102 14.55 -19.44 0.02
C LEU A 102 13.98 -19.36 1.43
N LEU A 103 13.67 -20.50 2.08
CA LEU A 103 13.20 -20.53 3.46
C LEU A 103 14.25 -19.93 4.42
N GLU A 104 15.52 -20.32 4.28
CA GLU A 104 16.60 -19.77 5.10
C GLU A 104 16.71 -18.25 4.95
N ARG A 105 16.69 -17.75 3.71
CA ARG A 105 16.77 -16.32 3.41
C ARG A 105 15.56 -15.55 3.94
N VAL A 106 14.35 -16.08 3.75
CA VAL A 106 13.11 -15.46 4.25
C VAL A 106 13.07 -15.48 5.78
N ASN A 107 13.59 -16.51 6.44
CA ASN A 107 13.71 -16.54 7.91
C ASN A 107 14.66 -15.45 8.43
N LYS A 108 15.82 -15.28 7.80
CA LYS A 108 16.76 -14.20 8.16
C LYS A 108 16.14 -12.82 7.94
N ALA A 109 15.46 -12.62 6.81
CA ALA A 109 14.75 -11.38 6.52
C ALA A 109 13.64 -11.10 7.54
N ALA A 110 12.82 -12.10 7.88
CA ALA A 110 11.80 -11.96 8.92
C ALA A 110 12.40 -11.55 10.27
N GLY A 111 13.50 -12.18 10.69
CA GLY A 111 14.20 -11.81 11.92
C GLY A 111 14.76 -10.38 11.92
N TYR A 112 15.13 -9.86 10.75
CA TYR A 112 15.54 -8.46 10.59
C TYR A 112 14.35 -7.48 10.65
N PHE A 113 13.28 -7.75 9.91
CA PHE A 113 12.14 -6.84 9.79
C PHE A 113 11.23 -6.84 11.02
N GLU A 114 11.03 -7.99 11.67
CA GLU A 114 10.12 -8.15 12.81
C GLU A 114 10.33 -7.10 13.93
N PRO A 115 11.53 -6.95 14.53
CA PRO A 115 11.73 -5.98 15.61
C PRO A 115 11.58 -4.52 15.14
N LEU A 116 11.97 -4.22 13.91
CA LEU A 116 11.92 -2.85 13.36
C LEU A 116 10.48 -2.43 13.03
N ILE A 117 9.71 -3.31 12.39
CA ILE A 117 8.28 -3.10 12.14
C ILE A 117 7.51 -3.00 13.45
N LYS A 118 7.82 -3.88 14.43
CA LYS A 118 7.20 -3.84 15.76
C LYS A 118 7.46 -2.51 16.46
N SER A 119 8.70 -2.01 16.43
CA SER A 119 9.05 -0.72 17.03
C SER A 119 8.20 0.43 16.46
N ILE A 120 8.11 0.55 15.13
CA ILE A 120 7.32 1.61 14.48
C ILE A 120 5.83 1.45 14.80
N HIS A 121 5.31 0.22 14.74
CA HIS A 121 3.94 -0.10 15.11
C HIS A 121 3.62 0.37 16.53
N ASP A 122 4.46 0.01 17.50
CA ASP A 122 4.26 0.33 18.91
C ASP A 122 4.35 1.84 19.18
N HIS A 123 5.22 2.57 18.46
CA HIS A 123 5.25 4.03 18.51
C HIS A 123 3.94 4.67 18.01
N ILE A 124 3.38 4.17 16.91
CA ILE A 124 2.09 4.65 16.38
C ILE A 124 0.96 4.34 17.37
N ARG A 125 0.94 3.14 17.95
CA ARG A 125 -0.06 2.73 18.95
C ARG A 125 0.01 3.52 20.24
N THR A 126 1.21 3.85 20.69
CA THR A 126 1.41 4.73 21.85
C THR A 126 0.71 6.08 21.61
N LEU A 127 0.94 6.72 20.46
CA LEU A 127 0.24 7.97 20.13
C LEU A 127 -1.27 7.76 19.98
N CYS A 128 -1.70 6.66 19.38
CA CYS A 128 -3.11 6.33 19.25
C CYS A 128 -3.80 6.30 20.62
N ASN A 129 -3.17 5.67 21.61
CA ASN A 129 -3.67 5.60 22.99
C ASN A 129 -3.64 6.95 23.70
N GLU A 130 -2.58 7.76 23.50
CA GLU A 130 -2.49 9.13 24.05
C GLU A 130 -3.68 10.02 23.62
N ILE A 131 -4.11 9.90 22.36
CA ILE A 131 -5.18 10.74 21.80
C ILE A 131 -6.58 10.13 21.93
N LYS A 132 -6.68 8.93 22.52
CA LYS A 132 -7.95 8.21 22.65
C LYS A 132 -8.92 8.97 23.54
N GLY A 133 -10.10 9.29 22.99
CA GLY A 133 -11.13 10.05 23.70
C GLY A 133 -10.91 11.56 23.72
N VAL A 134 -9.80 12.08 23.17
CA VAL A 134 -9.57 13.53 23.06
C VAL A 134 -10.60 14.16 22.12
N LYS A 135 -11.25 15.24 22.59
CA LYS A 135 -12.28 15.96 21.82
C LYS A 135 -11.69 16.47 20.50
N GLY A 136 -12.35 16.12 19.39
CA GLY A 136 -11.91 16.51 18.04
C GLY A 136 -10.80 15.64 17.42
N ALA A 137 -10.31 14.61 18.12
CA ALA A 137 -9.23 13.73 17.62
C ALA A 137 -9.72 12.40 17.02
N LYS A 138 -11.03 12.11 17.03
CA LYS A 138 -11.56 10.78 16.65
C LYS A 138 -11.16 10.31 15.26
N THR A 139 -11.20 11.18 14.26
CA THR A 139 -10.79 10.84 12.89
C THR A 139 -9.30 10.51 12.85
N TYR A 140 -8.48 11.35 13.48
CA TYR A 140 -7.03 11.12 13.55
C TYR A 140 -6.67 9.84 14.30
N HIS A 141 -7.36 9.53 15.41
CA HIS A 141 -7.22 8.24 16.10
C HIS A 141 -7.54 7.05 15.19
N SER A 142 -8.57 7.16 14.34
CA SER A 142 -8.89 6.08 13.39
C SER A 142 -7.80 5.93 12.33
N GLU A 143 -7.29 7.06 11.81
CA GLU A 143 -6.16 7.06 10.86
C GLU A 143 -4.88 6.44 11.46
N LEU A 144 -4.58 6.67 12.75
CA LEU A 144 -3.43 6.06 13.41
C LEU A 144 -3.59 4.54 13.60
N ILE A 145 -4.81 4.07 13.90
CA ILE A 145 -5.09 2.62 13.91
C ILE A 145 -4.84 2.04 12.52
N ASP A 146 -5.38 2.67 11.47
CA ASP A 146 -5.20 2.20 10.10
C ASP A 146 -3.71 2.15 9.73
N LEU A 147 -2.95 3.19 10.08
CA LEU A 147 -1.51 3.25 9.85
C LEU A 147 -0.77 2.12 10.59
N SER A 148 -1.07 1.89 11.88
CA SER A 148 -0.47 0.78 12.62
C SER A 148 -0.82 -0.58 12.00
N ASN A 149 -2.04 -0.75 11.50
CA ASN A 149 -2.49 -1.98 10.86
C ASN A 149 -1.75 -2.28 9.55
N LEU A 150 -1.21 -1.27 8.86
CA LEU A 150 -0.35 -1.48 7.69
C LEU A 150 0.95 -2.19 8.06
N TYR A 151 1.62 -1.75 9.13
CA TYR A 151 2.85 -2.38 9.64
C TYR A 151 2.57 -3.82 10.12
N TYR A 152 1.48 -4.02 10.85
CA TYR A 152 1.04 -5.36 11.24
C TYR A 152 0.78 -6.25 10.01
N GLY A 153 0.06 -5.73 9.02
CA GLY A 153 -0.26 -6.45 7.78
C GLY A 153 0.97 -6.82 6.97
N GLN A 154 1.96 -5.92 6.87
CA GLN A 154 3.22 -6.21 6.19
C GLN A 154 3.96 -7.38 6.84
N LEU A 155 4.07 -7.40 8.17
CA LEU A 155 4.71 -8.50 8.87
C LEU A 155 3.91 -9.81 8.75
N GLN A 156 2.58 -9.74 8.73
CA GLN A 156 1.74 -10.91 8.42
C GLN A 156 2.03 -11.48 7.03
N MET A 157 2.27 -10.64 6.02
CA MET A 157 2.63 -11.13 4.68
C MET A 157 3.96 -11.88 4.70
N ILE A 158 4.96 -11.37 5.43
CA ILE A 158 6.27 -12.03 5.60
C ILE A 158 6.11 -13.40 6.28
N TYR A 159 5.35 -13.48 7.37
CA TYR A 159 5.10 -14.75 8.05
C TYR A 159 4.31 -15.74 7.21
N LYS A 160 3.36 -15.25 6.42
CA LYS A 160 2.63 -16.07 5.47
C LYS A 160 3.56 -16.63 4.40
N ALA A 161 4.54 -15.86 3.93
CA ALA A 161 5.54 -16.34 2.99
C ALA A 161 6.40 -17.45 3.62
N GLN A 162 6.89 -17.29 4.85
CA GLN A 162 7.60 -18.35 5.58
C GLN A 162 6.78 -19.63 5.68
N THR A 163 5.51 -19.48 6.08
CA THR A 163 4.58 -20.61 6.25
C THR A 163 4.35 -21.33 4.93
N LEU A 164 4.08 -20.58 3.85
CA LEU A 164 3.89 -21.15 2.52
C LEU A 164 5.13 -21.93 2.05
N ILE A 165 6.33 -21.37 2.23
CA ILE A 165 7.58 -22.04 1.82
C ILE A 165 7.78 -23.33 2.62
N LYS A 166 7.54 -23.27 3.94
CA LYS A 166 7.62 -24.45 4.81
C LYS A 166 6.63 -25.54 4.39
N THR A 167 5.35 -25.19 4.18
CA THR A 167 4.33 -26.15 3.73
C THR A 167 4.68 -26.75 2.36
N ALA A 168 5.29 -25.97 1.47
CA ALA A 168 5.74 -26.44 0.16
C ALA A 168 6.92 -27.42 0.26
N ILE A 169 7.82 -27.24 1.22
CA ILE A 169 8.92 -28.18 1.51
C ILE A 169 8.37 -29.47 2.14
N ASP A 170 7.48 -29.32 3.12
CA ASP A 170 6.93 -30.44 3.88
C ASP A 170 5.90 -31.26 3.08
N GLY A 171 5.46 -30.76 1.91
CA GLY A 171 4.44 -31.41 1.07
C GLY A 171 3.04 -31.44 1.70
N THR A 172 2.75 -30.49 2.59
CA THR A 172 1.49 -30.42 3.35
C THR A 172 0.53 -29.38 2.78
N GLU A 173 -0.77 -29.53 3.06
CA GLU A 173 -1.75 -28.53 2.70
C GLU A 173 -1.54 -27.22 3.49
N PHE A 174 -1.72 -26.10 2.80
CA PHE A 174 -1.61 -24.79 3.43
C PHE A 174 -2.85 -24.49 4.30
N ASP A 175 -2.65 -24.40 5.61
CA ASP A 175 -3.66 -23.92 6.56
C ASP A 175 -3.35 -22.50 7.03
N ARG A 176 -4.29 -21.57 6.81
CA ARG A 176 -4.17 -20.17 7.25
C ARG A 176 -4.04 -20.02 8.77
N ASN A 177 -4.50 -20.98 9.56
CA ASN A 177 -4.40 -20.94 11.02
C ASN A 177 -2.97 -21.21 11.52
N THR A 178 -2.11 -21.77 10.67
CA THR A 178 -0.69 -22.05 11.01
C THR A 178 0.23 -20.83 10.84
N ILE A 179 -0.28 -19.73 10.26
CA ILE A 179 0.49 -18.50 10.07
C ILE A 179 0.78 -17.88 11.44
N LYS A 180 2.07 -17.70 11.77
CA LYS A 180 2.50 -16.91 12.94
C LYS A 180 1.79 -15.56 12.92
N LYS A 181 1.18 -15.17 14.04
CA LYS A 181 0.63 -13.81 14.20
C LYS A 181 1.73 -12.91 14.77
N PRO A 182 1.87 -11.67 14.30
CA PRO A 182 2.73 -10.68 14.94
C PRO A 182 2.40 -10.55 16.43
N ASP A 183 3.41 -10.76 17.26
CA ASP A 183 3.35 -10.62 18.71
C ASP A 183 3.64 -9.16 19.08
N PHE A 184 2.64 -8.31 18.83
CA PHE A 184 2.72 -6.87 19.07
C PHE A 184 1.96 -6.50 20.35
N THR A 185 2.38 -5.42 21.01
CA THR A 185 1.77 -4.96 22.28
C THR A 185 0.26 -4.74 22.15
N GLU A 186 -0.16 -4.20 21.00
CA GLU A 186 -1.55 -4.23 20.56
C GLU A 186 -1.62 -4.95 19.20
N SER A 187 -2.45 -5.98 19.12
CA SER A 187 -2.70 -6.69 17.85
C SER A 187 -3.53 -5.83 16.87
N ARG A 188 -3.79 -6.37 15.68
CA ARG A 188 -4.65 -5.72 14.68
C ARG A 188 -6.01 -5.35 15.26
N GLU A 189 -6.23 -4.06 15.45
CA GLU A 189 -7.53 -3.56 15.90
C GLU A 189 -8.39 -3.35 14.66
N ASN A 190 -9.39 -4.22 14.52
CA ASN A 190 -10.49 -3.92 13.63
C ASN A 190 -11.27 -2.79 14.30
N ILE A 191 -11.30 -1.61 13.67
CA ILE A 191 -12.21 -0.54 14.07
C ILE A 191 -13.64 -1.05 13.80
N THR A 192 -14.17 -1.83 14.74
CA THR A 192 -15.59 -2.13 14.78
C THR A 192 -16.27 -0.78 15.02
N PRO A 193 -17.19 -0.34 14.15
CA PRO A 193 -17.96 0.84 14.44
C PRO A 193 -18.74 0.53 15.74
N LYS A 194 -18.30 1.10 16.87
CA LYS A 194 -19.03 1.05 18.14
C LYS A 194 -20.50 1.29 17.82
N LYS A 195 -21.32 0.27 18.10
CA LYS A 195 -22.76 0.22 17.87
C LYS A 195 -23.36 1.53 18.37
N LYS A 196 -23.58 2.48 17.45
CA LYS A 196 -24.27 3.71 17.76
C LYS A 196 -25.74 3.32 17.92
N LEU A 197 -26.30 3.64 19.08
CA LEU A 197 -27.76 3.70 19.29
C LEU A 197 -28.42 4.40 18.09
N PRO A 198 -29.60 3.94 17.65
CA PRO A 198 -30.15 4.25 16.35
C PRO A 198 -30.37 5.76 16.22
N LYS A 199 -29.57 6.40 15.37
CA LYS A 199 -29.93 7.65 14.71
C LYS A 199 -30.03 7.34 13.23
N GLU A 200 -31.12 7.83 12.65
CA GLU A 200 -31.72 7.46 11.37
C GLU A 200 -30.73 7.22 10.22
N LYS A 201 -31.15 6.29 9.35
CA LYS A 201 -30.43 5.77 8.18
C LYS A 201 -29.69 6.87 7.43
N LYS A 202 -28.35 6.79 7.39
CA LYS A 202 -27.56 7.29 6.27
C LYS A 202 -26.97 6.10 5.53
N GLU A 203 -27.21 6.11 4.23
CA GLU A 203 -26.99 5.04 3.27
C GLU A 203 -25.53 4.55 3.24
N LYS A 204 -25.36 3.31 2.74
CA LYS A 204 -24.08 2.59 2.61
C LYS A 204 -23.06 3.50 1.93
N LYS A 205 -21.91 3.73 2.58
CA LYS A 205 -20.82 4.51 1.99
C LYS A 205 -20.22 3.73 0.81
N GLU A 206 -20.49 4.21 -0.39
CA GLU A 206 -19.80 3.84 -1.62
C GLU A 206 -18.30 4.15 -1.52
N ASP A 207 -17.49 3.41 -2.28
CA ASP A 207 -16.06 3.63 -2.41
C ASP A 207 -15.79 5.08 -2.83
N THR A 208 -15.17 5.86 -1.93
CA THR A 208 -14.97 7.29 -2.13
C THR A 208 -14.08 7.61 -3.34
N LYS A 209 -13.24 6.67 -3.79
CA LYS A 209 -12.46 6.81 -5.02
C LYS A 209 -13.38 6.68 -6.23
N GLN A 210 -14.21 5.63 -6.25
CA GLN A 210 -15.19 5.35 -7.30
C GLN A 210 -16.18 6.51 -7.52
N ILE A 211 -16.63 7.15 -6.44
CA ILE A 211 -17.51 8.34 -6.56
C ILE A 211 -16.79 9.49 -7.29
N SER A 212 -15.52 9.75 -6.98
CA SER A 212 -14.74 10.80 -7.69
C SER A 212 -14.60 10.47 -9.16
N TYR A 213 -14.30 9.20 -9.44
CA TYR A 213 -14.12 8.69 -10.79
C TYR A 213 -15.39 8.80 -11.61
N GLN A 214 -16.53 8.35 -11.09
CA GLN A 214 -17.80 8.44 -11.81
C GLN A 214 -18.16 9.90 -12.12
N LEU A 215 -18.06 10.79 -11.13
CA LEU A 215 -18.35 12.21 -11.35
C LEU A 215 -17.42 12.84 -12.39
N TYR A 216 -16.16 12.41 -12.46
CA TYR A 216 -15.22 12.84 -13.49
C TYR A 216 -15.59 12.29 -14.87
N LYS A 217 -15.96 11.01 -14.97
CA LYS A 217 -16.46 10.39 -16.21
C LYS A 217 -17.78 11.00 -16.68
N ASP A 218 -18.58 11.53 -15.77
CA ASP A 218 -19.79 12.31 -16.06
C ASP A 218 -19.49 13.75 -16.53
N GLY A 219 -18.22 14.10 -16.74
CA GLY A 219 -17.78 15.37 -17.31
C GLY A 219 -17.59 16.52 -16.33
N GLN A 220 -17.66 16.27 -15.01
CA GLN A 220 -17.38 17.32 -14.02
C GLN A 220 -15.88 17.54 -13.86
N SER A 221 -15.48 18.81 -13.76
CA SER A 221 -14.10 19.20 -13.47
C SER A 221 -13.69 18.84 -12.03
N ILE A 222 -12.38 18.71 -11.78
CA ILE A 222 -11.83 18.47 -10.43
C ILE A 222 -12.37 19.47 -9.41
N LYS A 223 -12.44 20.75 -9.79
CA LYS A 223 -12.92 21.84 -8.93
C LYS A 223 -14.40 21.69 -8.58
N GLU A 224 -15.23 21.28 -9.54
CA GLU A 224 -16.65 21.01 -9.32
C GLU A 224 -16.86 19.80 -8.43
N ILE A 225 -16.11 18.72 -8.67
CA ILE A 225 -16.15 17.51 -7.84
C ILE A 225 -15.71 17.83 -6.41
N ALA A 226 -14.63 18.59 -6.26
CA ALA A 226 -14.12 19.03 -4.96
C ALA A 226 -15.19 19.83 -4.20
N LYS A 227 -15.83 20.80 -4.86
CA LYS A 227 -16.93 21.58 -4.29
C LYS A 227 -18.14 20.70 -3.94
N LYS A 228 -18.61 19.89 -4.88
CA LYS A 228 -19.78 19.00 -4.73
C LYS A 228 -19.61 18.02 -3.57
N ARG A 229 -18.38 17.56 -3.35
CA ARG A 229 -18.04 16.56 -2.33
C ARG A 229 -17.49 17.17 -1.04
N SER A 230 -17.37 18.49 -0.94
CA SER A 230 -16.72 19.18 0.18
C SER A 230 -15.29 18.68 0.45
N LEU A 231 -14.52 18.44 -0.61
CA LEU A 231 -13.13 17.98 -0.56
C LEU A 231 -12.19 19.03 -1.19
N THR A 232 -10.88 18.85 -1.04
CA THR A 232 -9.89 19.68 -1.75
C THR A 232 -9.61 19.11 -3.13
N GLU A 233 -9.22 19.96 -4.09
CA GLU A 233 -8.82 19.54 -5.44
C GLU A 233 -7.71 18.47 -5.38
N SER A 234 -6.70 18.66 -4.51
CA SER A 234 -5.64 17.67 -4.29
C SER A 234 -6.13 16.32 -3.76
N THR A 235 -7.22 16.29 -2.99
CA THR A 235 -7.87 15.04 -2.56
C THR A 235 -8.57 14.35 -3.71
N ILE A 236 -9.23 15.10 -4.60
CA ILE A 236 -9.87 14.55 -5.81
C ILE A 236 -8.79 14.02 -6.77
N GLU A 237 -7.75 14.79 -7.03
CA GLU A 237 -6.57 14.37 -7.82
C GLU A 237 -5.95 13.09 -7.24
N GLY A 238 -5.84 12.99 -5.91
CA GLY A 238 -5.35 11.78 -5.25
C GLY A 238 -6.28 10.56 -5.42
N HIS A 239 -7.60 10.76 -5.45
CA HIS A 239 -8.53 9.68 -5.78
C HIS A 239 -8.42 9.26 -7.25
N LEU A 240 -8.30 10.21 -8.17
CA LEU A 240 -8.19 9.95 -9.62
C LEU A 240 -6.84 9.33 -9.99
N ALA A 241 -5.77 9.60 -9.24
CA ALA A 241 -4.46 8.99 -9.43
C ALA A 241 -4.50 7.46 -9.38
N HIS A 242 -5.39 6.87 -8.58
CA HIS A 242 -5.60 5.42 -8.60
C HIS A 242 -6.03 4.90 -9.98
N PHE A 243 -6.95 5.59 -10.64
CA PHE A 243 -7.46 5.22 -11.96
C PHE A 243 -6.49 5.58 -13.09
N VAL A 244 -5.64 6.60 -12.90
CA VAL A 244 -4.49 6.84 -13.78
C VAL A 244 -3.49 5.69 -13.70
N GLN A 245 -3.22 5.17 -12.50
CA GLN A 245 -2.32 4.02 -12.33
C GLN A 245 -2.87 2.74 -12.98
N LEU A 246 -4.19 2.56 -12.98
CA LEU A 246 -4.88 1.45 -13.65
C LEU A 246 -4.98 1.63 -15.17
N GLY A 247 -4.59 2.78 -15.72
CA GLY A 247 -4.73 3.11 -17.14
C GLY A 247 -6.14 3.50 -17.58
N GLU A 248 -7.07 3.67 -16.63
CA GLU A 248 -8.46 4.06 -16.92
C GLU A 248 -8.63 5.57 -17.19
N LEU A 249 -7.69 6.38 -16.72
CA LEU A 249 -7.64 7.82 -16.95
C LEU A 249 -6.29 8.23 -17.52
N ASN A 250 -6.31 9.18 -18.47
CA ASN A 250 -5.08 9.71 -19.03
C ASN A 250 -4.52 10.81 -18.12
N VAL A 251 -3.25 10.68 -17.72
CA VAL A 251 -2.58 11.68 -16.86
C VAL A 251 -2.54 13.07 -17.50
N LEU A 252 -2.52 13.12 -18.84
CA LEU A 252 -2.48 14.38 -19.61
C LEU A 252 -3.77 15.18 -19.52
N ASP A 253 -4.87 14.57 -19.07
CA ASP A 253 -6.12 15.26 -18.81
C ASP A 253 -6.05 16.14 -17.55
N PHE A 254 -5.00 15.96 -16.73
CA PHE A 254 -4.80 16.64 -15.46
C PHE A 254 -3.52 17.46 -15.41
N ILE A 255 -2.45 16.94 -16.01
CA ILE A 255 -1.12 17.56 -16.00
C ILE A 255 -0.70 17.81 -17.43
N GLY A 256 -0.39 19.07 -17.75
CA GLY A 256 0.18 19.40 -19.06
C GLY A 256 1.51 18.68 -19.31
N GLN A 257 1.75 18.31 -20.57
CA GLN A 257 2.92 17.53 -20.99
C GLN A 257 4.26 18.09 -20.49
N GLY A 258 4.42 19.43 -20.47
CA GLY A 258 5.63 20.08 -19.96
C GLY A 258 5.86 19.86 -18.47
N LYS A 259 4.80 19.96 -17.64
CA LYS A 259 4.88 19.69 -16.20
C LYS A 259 5.16 18.21 -15.94
N LEU A 260 4.51 17.31 -16.69
CA LEU A 260 4.74 15.88 -16.57
C LEU A 260 6.22 15.54 -16.85
N ALA A 261 6.78 16.03 -17.96
CA ALA A 261 8.18 15.80 -18.30
C ALA A 261 9.16 16.31 -17.22
N MET A 262 8.86 17.45 -16.58
CA MET A 262 9.67 17.96 -15.46
C MET A 262 9.61 17.04 -14.23
N ILE A 263 8.42 16.53 -13.91
CA ILE A 263 8.23 15.59 -12.80
C ILE A 263 8.96 14.28 -13.09
N GLU A 264 8.82 13.73 -14.29
CA GLU A 264 9.51 12.50 -14.74
C GLU A 264 11.04 12.66 -14.62
N LYS A 265 11.59 13.74 -15.15
CA LYS A 265 13.02 14.05 -15.03
C LYS A 265 13.47 14.10 -13.57
N THR A 266 12.63 14.63 -12.68
CA THR A 266 12.94 14.77 -11.27
C THR A 266 12.87 13.43 -10.53
N ILE A 267 11.88 12.59 -10.86
CA ILE A 267 11.78 11.21 -10.39
C ILE A 267 13.03 10.42 -10.77
N HIS A 268 13.48 10.52 -12.02
CA HIS A 268 14.70 9.85 -12.48
C HIS A 268 15.97 10.42 -11.83
N LYS A 269 16.04 11.74 -11.64
CA LYS A 269 17.19 12.40 -10.98
C LYS A 269 17.33 11.99 -9.51
N LEU A 270 16.22 11.92 -8.78
CA LEU A 270 16.21 11.62 -7.34
C LEU A 270 16.05 10.13 -7.04
N ASP A 271 15.82 9.32 -8.08
CA ASP A 271 15.47 7.89 -8.00
C ASP A 271 14.41 7.60 -6.93
N THR A 272 13.32 8.37 -6.96
CA THR A 272 12.27 8.28 -5.94
C THR A 272 10.89 8.62 -6.47
N PHE A 273 9.89 7.91 -5.94
CA PHE A 273 8.47 8.22 -6.11
C PHE A 273 7.89 8.98 -4.91
N ALA A 274 8.70 9.31 -3.90
CA ALA A 274 8.24 10.00 -2.72
C ALA A 274 7.88 11.46 -3.04
N LEU A 275 6.65 11.86 -2.73
CA LEU A 275 6.12 13.18 -3.10
C LEU A 275 6.85 14.34 -2.42
N THR A 276 7.33 14.15 -1.19
CA THR A 276 7.99 15.23 -0.43
C THR A 276 9.34 15.63 -1.03
N PRO A 277 10.26 14.70 -1.36
CA PRO A 277 11.45 15.02 -2.14
C PRO A 277 11.15 15.68 -3.48
N LEU A 278 10.19 15.15 -4.24
CA LEU A 278 9.78 15.71 -5.54
C LEU A 278 9.26 17.14 -5.38
N LYS A 279 8.41 17.38 -4.38
CA LYS A 279 7.84 18.70 -4.07
C LYS A 279 8.90 19.71 -3.63
N LYS A 280 9.92 19.25 -2.90
CA LYS A 280 11.04 20.10 -2.46
C LYS A 280 11.90 20.54 -3.64
N GLU A 281 12.15 19.65 -4.60
CA GLU A 281 12.95 19.94 -5.79
C GLU A 281 12.19 20.78 -6.81
N LEU A 282 10.92 20.45 -7.07
CA LEU A 282 10.07 21.12 -8.08
C LEU A 282 9.45 22.43 -7.58
N GLY A 283 9.41 22.64 -6.26
CA GLY A 283 8.96 23.89 -5.66
C GLY A 283 7.43 24.07 -5.64
N LYS A 284 7.00 25.32 -5.45
CA LYS A 284 5.60 25.65 -5.15
C LYS A 284 4.64 25.47 -6.34
N GLU A 285 5.15 25.50 -7.57
CA GLU A 285 4.38 25.44 -8.82
C GLU A 285 3.70 24.09 -9.10
N PHE A 286 4.09 23.03 -8.37
CA PHE A 286 3.59 21.67 -8.56
C PHE A 286 2.74 21.21 -7.37
N SER A 287 1.42 21.08 -7.53
CA SER A 287 0.54 20.61 -6.45
C SER A 287 0.90 19.18 -6.02
N TYR A 288 0.61 18.83 -4.75
CA TYR A 288 0.78 17.44 -4.31
C TYR A 288 -0.11 16.45 -5.08
N GLY A 289 -1.25 16.89 -5.64
CA GLY A 289 -2.09 16.02 -6.45
C GLY A 289 -1.54 15.86 -7.87
N GLU A 290 -0.98 16.91 -8.48
CA GLU A 290 -0.23 16.80 -9.74
C GLU A 290 0.94 15.80 -9.59
N LEU A 291 1.70 15.91 -8.50
CA LEU A 291 2.79 14.95 -8.23
C LEU A 291 2.28 13.51 -8.06
N ARG A 292 1.13 13.31 -7.39
CA ARG A 292 0.52 11.97 -7.24
C ARG A 292 0.08 11.37 -8.57
N LEU A 293 -0.55 12.18 -9.41
CA LEU A 293 -1.02 11.77 -10.73
C LEU A 293 0.16 11.38 -11.64
N ALA A 294 1.24 12.16 -11.64
CA ALA A 294 2.45 11.85 -12.40
C ALA A 294 3.17 10.60 -11.89
N VAL A 295 3.28 10.42 -10.56
CA VAL A 295 3.85 9.20 -9.97
C VAL A 295 3.02 7.96 -10.30
N ALA A 296 1.69 8.06 -10.18
CA ALA A 296 0.77 6.99 -10.55
C ALA A 296 0.93 6.57 -12.01
N TYR A 297 1.03 7.55 -12.91
CA TYR A 297 1.32 7.32 -14.33
C TYR A 297 2.67 6.62 -14.52
N MET A 298 3.75 7.11 -13.91
CA MET A 298 5.07 6.50 -14.01
C MET A 298 5.13 5.06 -13.48
N ILE A 299 4.32 4.74 -12.46
CA ILE A 299 4.18 3.38 -11.95
C ILE A 299 3.42 2.51 -12.96
N SER A 300 2.35 3.01 -13.59
CA SER A 300 1.60 2.28 -14.61
C SER A 300 2.46 1.88 -15.81
N GLN A 301 3.48 2.68 -16.15
CA GLN A 301 4.41 2.42 -17.25
C GLN A 301 5.53 1.42 -16.90
N LYS A 302 5.67 1.01 -15.63
CA LYS A 302 6.65 0.03 -15.16
C LYS A 302 6.09 -1.39 -15.02
N VAL A 303 4.78 -1.56 -15.22
CA VAL A 303 4.06 -2.85 -15.19
C VAL A 303 4.05 -3.44 -16.60
#